data_AF-A0A524M029-F1
#
_entry.id   AF-A0A524M029-F1
#
_cell.length_a   1.000
_cell.length_b   1.000
_cell.length_c   1.000
_cell.angle_alpha   90.00
_cell.angle_beta   90.00
_cell.angle_gamma   90.00
#
_symmetry.space_group_name_H-M   'P 1'
#
loop_
_entity.id
_entity.type
_entity.pdbx_description
1 polymer ?
#
loop_
_entity_poly.entity_id
_entity_poly.type
_entity_poly.pdbx_seq_one_letter_code
_entity_poly.pdbx_strand_id
1 'polypeptide(L)'
;MRKFIDRALAKLEKLGAPQVHALISDLATENDRLDAVLDSLSDGILVSDAGHRLVMFNKSAERLVPFDGSDGYDRILWATITDEEISRFIERTLTGQESVRDHEFTL
;
A
#
# COMPACT_ATOMS: atom_id res chain seq x y z
N MET A 1 13.65 -6.15 8.30
CA MET A 1 14.01 -4.95 7.52
C MET A 1 14.49 -3.77 8.37
N ARG A 2 13.74 -3.30 9.38
CA ARG A 2 14.12 -2.10 10.20
C ARG A 2 15.57 -2.12 10.72
N LYS A 3 15.99 -3.22 11.38
CA LYS A 3 17.37 -3.41 11.89
C LYS A 3 18.48 -3.46 10.81
N PHE A 4 18.14 -3.75 9.55
CA PHE A 4 19.10 -3.74 8.44
C PHE A 4 19.29 -2.32 7.93
N ILE A 5 18.18 -1.59 7.74
CA ILE A 5 18.18 -0.17 7.37
C ILE A 5 18.91 0.66 8.43
N ASP A 6 18.66 0.44 9.72
CA ASP A 6 19.34 1.15 10.81
C ASP A 6 20.86 0.98 10.76
N ARG A 7 21.35 -0.23 10.43
CA ARG A 7 22.79 -0.52 10.30
C ARG A 7 23.38 0.06 9.02
N ALA A 8 22.62 0.07 7.94
CA ALA A 8 23.03 0.67 6.68
C ALA A 8 23.15 2.20 6.84
N LEU A 9 22.16 2.84 7.46
CA LEU A 9 22.16 4.26 7.84
C LEU A 9 23.36 4.61 8.72
N ALA A 10 23.66 3.81 9.75
CA ALA A 10 24.81 4.02 10.63
C ALA A 10 26.18 3.89 9.92
N LYS A 11 26.21 3.30 8.72
CA LYS A 11 27.42 3.15 7.91
C LYS A 11 27.44 4.06 6.68
N LEU A 12 26.37 4.81 6.39
CA LEU A 12 26.26 5.64 5.18
C LEU A 12 27.45 6.60 5.02
N GLU A 13 27.87 7.25 6.10
CA GLU A 13 29.03 8.17 6.10
C GLU A 13 30.36 7.50 5.73
N LYS A 14 30.43 6.18 5.85
CA LYS A 14 31.61 5.36 5.53
C LYS A 14 31.50 4.67 4.16
N LEU A 15 30.38 4.80 3.47
CA LEU A 15 30.15 4.23 2.14
C LEU A 15 30.56 5.26 1.08
N GLY A 16 31.39 4.83 0.14
CA GLY A 16 31.63 5.55 -1.11
C GLY A 16 30.44 5.44 -2.07
N ALA A 17 30.38 6.34 -3.06
CA ALA A 17 29.30 6.40 -4.03
C ALA A 17 28.92 5.06 -4.70
N PRO A 18 29.86 4.17 -5.08
CA PRO A 18 29.50 2.87 -5.65
C PRO A 18 28.73 1.96 -4.69
N GLN A 19 29.07 2.00 -3.40
CA GLN A 19 28.42 1.16 -2.39
C GLN A 19 27.03 1.70 -2.02
N VAL A 20 26.85 3.02 -2.03
CA VAL A 20 25.52 3.64 -1.88
C VAL A 20 24.62 3.25 -3.05
N HIS A 21 25.13 3.31 -4.28
CA HIS A 21 24.38 2.88 -5.46
C HIS A 21 23.95 1.41 -5.38
N ALA A 22 24.88 0.52 -5.01
CA ALA A 22 24.57 -0.89 -4.82
C ALA A 22 23.48 -1.10 -3.77
N LEU A 23 23.59 -0.43 -2.62
CA LEU A 23 22.59 -0.52 -1.55
C LEU A 23 21.19 -0.05 -2.00
N ILE A 24 21.11 1.07 -2.73
CA ILE A 24 19.83 1.58 -3.25
C ILE A 24 19.25 0.60 -4.28
N SER A 25 20.08 0.03 -5.16
CA SER A 25 19.66 -0.96 -6.15
C SER A 25 19.12 -2.23 -5.49
N ASP A 26 19.77 -2.71 -4.43
CA ASP A 26 19.34 -3.88 -3.66
C ASP A 26 17.99 -3.60 -2.97
N LEU A 27 17.83 -2.42 -2.36
CA LEU A 27 16.57 -2.00 -1.75
C LEU A 27 15.43 -1.90 -2.77
N ALA A 28 15.70 -1.32 -3.94
CA ALA A 28 14.71 -1.23 -5.02
C ALA A 28 14.30 -2.63 -5.51
N THR A 29 15.27 -3.52 -5.72
CA THR A 29 15.00 -4.90 -6.17
C THR A 29 14.15 -5.68 -5.16
N GLU A 30 14.39 -5.49 -3.86
CA GLU A 30 13.59 -6.14 -2.82
C GLU A 30 12.16 -5.57 -2.77
N ASN A 31 12.00 -4.25 -2.93
CA ASN A 31 10.67 -3.64 -3.05
C ASN A 31 9.92 -4.15 -4.28
N ASP A 32 10.55 -4.18 -5.45
CA ASP A 32 9.95 -4.71 -6.69
C ASP A 32 9.48 -6.16 -6.51
N ARG A 33 10.25 -6.96 -5.76
CA ARG A 33 9.88 -8.34 -5.44
C ARG A 33 8.66 -8.41 -4.54
N LEU A 34 8.55 -7.54 -3.53
CA LEU A 34 7.38 -7.47 -2.67
C LEU A 34 6.14 -7.05 -3.46
N ASP A 35 6.27 -6.06 -4.34
CA ASP A 35 5.18 -5.61 -5.21
C ASP A 35 4.74 -6.73 -6.15
N ALA A 36 5.67 -7.45 -6.77
CA ALA A 36 5.36 -8.61 -7.60
C ALA A 36 4.62 -9.72 -6.84
N VAL A 37 4.98 -9.96 -5.56
CA VAL A 37 4.27 -10.91 -4.71
C VAL A 37 2.84 -10.44 -4.45
N LEU A 38 2.64 -9.18 -4.06
CA LEU A 38 1.31 -8.61 -3.79
C LEU A 38 0.44 -8.62 -5.04
N ASP A 39 1.00 -8.30 -6.20
CA ASP A 39 0.31 -8.30 -7.48
C ASP A 39 -0.03 -9.71 -8.00
N SER A 40 0.69 -10.73 -7.55
CA SER A 40 0.39 -12.13 -7.88
C SER A 40 -0.80 -12.70 -7.12
N LEU A 41 -1.20 -12.07 -6.01
CA LEU A 41 -2.35 -12.51 -5.22
C LEU A 41 -3.65 -12.22 -5.97
N SER A 42 -4.56 -13.19 -5.98
CA SER A 42 -5.90 -12.99 -6.56
C SER A 42 -6.72 -11.98 -5.77
N ASP A 43 -6.48 -11.89 -4.46
CA ASP A 43 -7.22 -11.04 -3.55
C ASP A 43 -6.74 -9.59 -3.64
N GLY A 44 -7.70 -8.66 -3.58
CA GLY A 44 -7.41 -7.24 -3.50
C GLY A 44 -6.93 -6.84 -2.11
N ILE A 45 -5.80 -6.14 -2.03
CA ILE A 45 -5.25 -5.61 -0.78
C ILE A 45 -5.26 -4.08 -0.86
N LEU A 46 -5.84 -3.45 0.16
CA LEU A 46 -5.85 -2.01 0.38
C LEU A 46 -5.28 -1.71 1.77
N VAL A 47 -4.35 -0.76 1.85
CA VAL A 47 -3.74 -0.34 3.10
C VAL A 47 -3.94 1.16 3.26
N SER A 48 -4.45 1.58 4.42
CA SER A 48 -4.54 2.98 4.80
C SER A 48 -3.70 3.28 6.06
N ASP A 49 -3.33 4.55 6.22
CA ASP A 49 -2.68 5.03 7.44
C ASP A 49 -3.68 5.38 8.55
N ALA A 50 -3.17 5.90 9.67
CA ALA A 50 -4.00 6.34 10.79
C ALA A 50 -4.90 7.55 10.48
N GLY A 51 -4.62 8.27 9.39
CA GLY A 51 -5.46 9.35 8.85
C GLY A 51 -6.43 8.87 7.77
N HIS A 52 -6.57 7.54 7.59
CA HIS A 52 -7.40 6.89 6.58
C HIS A 52 -6.99 7.18 5.14
N ARG A 53 -5.75 7.64 4.91
CA ARG A 53 -5.23 7.88 3.58
C ARG A 53 -4.74 6.58 2.97
N LEU A 54 -5.05 6.34 1.70
CA LEU A 54 -4.57 5.18 0.96
C LEU A 54 -3.04 5.26 0.84
N VAL A 55 -2.37 4.26 1.41
CA VAL A 55 -0.90 4.12 1.42
C VAL A 55 -0.44 3.16 0.33
N MET A 56 -1.24 2.14 0.04
CA MET A 56 -0.90 1.08 -0.92
C MET A 56 -2.16 0.35 -1.37
N PHE A 57 -2.19 -0.04 -2.64
CA PHE A 57 -3.11 -1.04 -3.16
C PHE A 57 -2.37 -1.94 -4.14
N ASN A 58 -2.73 -3.22 -4.19
CA ASN A 58 -2.19 -4.13 -5.20
C ASN A 58 -3.00 -4.06 -6.51
N LYS A 59 -2.45 -4.63 -7.58
CA LYS A 59 -3.11 -4.67 -8.89
C LYS A 59 -4.46 -5.41 -8.87
N SER A 60 -4.65 -6.35 -7.95
CA SER A 60 -5.93 -7.06 -7.81
C SER A 60 -7.01 -6.16 -7.21
N ALA A 61 -6.67 -5.32 -6.23
CA ALA A 61 -7.61 -4.34 -5.69
C ALA A 61 -8.02 -3.31 -6.75
N GLU A 62 -7.10 -2.87 -7.60
CA GLU A 62 -7.39 -1.96 -8.72
C GLU A 62 -8.44 -2.53 -9.68
N ARG A 63 -8.47 -3.85 -9.88
CA ARG A 63 -9.45 -4.52 -10.76
C ARG A 63 -10.79 -4.79 -10.08
N LEU A 64 -10.77 -5.03 -8.77
CA LEU A 64 -11.95 -5.44 -8.00
C LEU A 64 -12.74 -4.25 -7.46
N VAL A 65 -12.07 -3.14 -7.18
CA VAL A 65 -12.67 -1.95 -6.57
C VAL A 65 -12.73 -0.83 -7.61
N PRO A 66 -13.89 -0.17 -7.81
CA PRO A 66 -14.07 0.86 -8.83
C PRO A 66 -13.48 2.19 -8.36
N PHE A 67 -12.16 2.34 -8.49
CA PHE A 67 -11.45 3.59 -8.23
C PHE A 67 -11.80 4.68 -9.24
N ASP A 68 -11.65 5.94 -8.83
CA ASP A 68 -11.90 7.13 -9.65
C ASP A 68 -10.87 7.37 -10.77
N GLY A 69 -9.91 6.46 -10.95
CA GLY A 69 -8.88 6.50 -11.99
C GLY A 69 -7.77 7.51 -11.75
N SER A 70 -7.79 8.21 -10.62
CA SER A 70 -6.68 9.07 -10.19
C SER A 70 -5.61 8.28 -9.45
N ASP A 71 -4.42 8.86 -9.33
CA ASP A 71 -3.38 8.34 -8.44
C ASP A 71 -3.87 8.49 -6.99
N GLY A 72 -4.47 7.43 -6.46
CA GLY A 72 -5.22 7.46 -5.19
C GLY A 72 -4.35 7.59 -3.94
N TYR A 73 -3.03 7.58 -4.09
CA TYR A 73 -2.08 7.69 -2.98
C TYR A 73 -2.25 9.01 -2.21
N ASP A 74 -2.10 8.93 -0.88
CA ASP A 74 -2.21 10.06 0.05
C ASP A 74 -3.59 10.75 0.06
N ARG A 75 -4.62 10.15 -0.55
CA ARG A 75 -6.02 10.60 -0.46
C ARG A 75 -6.81 9.71 0.50
N ILE A 76 -7.87 10.26 1.07
CA ILE A 76 -8.81 9.50 1.92
C ILE A 76 -9.36 8.31 1.14
N LEU A 77 -9.23 7.10 1.70
CA LEU A 77 -9.48 5.84 1.00
C LEU A 77 -10.87 5.74 0.39
N TRP A 78 -11.93 6.05 1.13
CA TRP A 78 -13.29 5.95 0.60
C TRP A 78 -13.60 7.02 -0.44
N ALA A 79 -12.88 8.14 -0.45
CA ALA A 79 -13.06 9.22 -1.42
C ALA A 79 -12.41 8.93 -2.78
N THR A 80 -11.62 7.85 -2.90
CA THR A 80 -11.06 7.39 -4.17
C THR A 80 -11.94 6.34 -4.85
N ILE A 81 -12.98 5.87 -4.19
CA ILE A 81 -13.88 4.81 -4.67
C ILE A 81 -15.17 5.44 -5.19
N THR A 82 -15.53 5.10 -6.42
CA THR A 82 -16.71 5.65 -7.10
C THR A 82 -18.01 4.95 -6.75
N ASP A 83 -17.93 3.68 -6.33
CA ASP A 83 -19.10 2.96 -5.83
C ASP A 83 -19.48 3.45 -4.43
N GLU A 84 -20.73 3.89 -4.29
CA GLU A 84 -21.24 4.54 -3.08
C GLU A 84 -21.47 3.54 -1.94
N GLU A 85 -21.73 2.26 -2.23
CA GLU A 85 -21.93 1.22 -1.22
C GLU A 85 -20.59 0.86 -0.57
N ILE A 86 -19.58 0.55 -1.40
CA ILE A 86 -18.22 0.25 -0.95
C ILE A 86 -17.59 1.44 -0.23
N SER A 87 -17.72 2.64 -0.79
CA SER A 87 -17.19 3.87 -0.20
C SER A 87 -17.73 4.09 1.22
N ARG A 88 -19.05 4.03 1.41
CA ARG A 88 -19.68 4.18 2.73
C ARG A 88 -19.33 3.06 3.69
N PHE A 89 -19.23 1.82 3.21
CA PHE A 89 -18.82 0.70 4.04
C PHE A 89 -17.41 0.91 4.61
N ILE A 90 -16.47 1.29 3.76
CA ILE A 90 -15.08 1.54 4.18
C ILE A 90 -15.00 2.72 5.14
N GLU A 91 -15.69 3.83 4.84
CA GLU A 91 -15.75 5.00 5.73
C GLU A 91 -16.22 4.60 7.13
N ARG A 92 -17.36 3.91 7.23
CA ARG A 92 -17.93 3.49 8.51
C ARG A 92 -17.02 2.53 9.27
N THR A 93 -16.45 1.55 8.58
CA THR A 93 -15.59 0.53 9.18
C THR A 93 -14.31 1.15 9.73
N LEU A 94 -13.66 2.02 8.95
CA LEU A 94 -12.41 2.67 9.35
C LEU A 94 -12.62 3.70 10.46
N THR A 95 -13.67 4.51 10.37
CA THR A 95 -13.99 5.52 11.40
C THR A 95 -14.47 4.88 12.70
N GLY A 96 -15.18 3.75 12.63
CA GLY A 96 -15.56 2.94 13.78
C GLY A 96 -14.40 2.11 14.37
N GLN A 97 -13.25 2.06 13.71
CA GLN A 97 -12.12 1.19 14.05
C GLN A 97 -12.54 -0.30 14.17
N GLU A 98 -13.49 -0.70 13.34
CA GLU A 98 -14.06 -2.04 13.36
C GLU A 98 -13.24 -2.99 12.47
N SER A 99 -13.19 -4.27 12.85
CA SER A 99 -12.61 -5.33 12.03
C SER A 99 -13.73 -6.21 11.50
N VAL A 100 -14.12 -6.00 10.25
CA VAL A 100 -15.12 -6.82 9.54
C VAL A 100 -14.39 -7.93 8.78
N ARG A 101 -14.85 -9.17 8.94
CA ARG A 101 -14.23 -10.34 8.28
C ARG A 101 -14.89 -10.73 6.97
N ASP A 102 -16.16 -10.42 6.82
CA ASP A 102 -16.95 -10.83 5.66
C ASP A 102 -18.06 -9.80 5.41
N HIS A 103 -18.17 -9.37 4.16
CA HIS A 103 -19.20 -8.46 3.67
C HIS A 103 -19.29 -8.60 2.15
N GLU A 104 -20.49 -8.83 1.64
CA GLU A 104 -20.75 -8.96 0.21
C GLU A 104 -21.32 -7.64 -0.34
N PHE A 105 -20.83 -7.24 -1.51
CA PHE A 105 -21.29 -6.07 -2.25
C PHE A 105 -21.98 -6.50 -3.54
N THR A 106 -22.97 -5.73 -3.99
CA THR A 106 -23.59 -5.95 -5.30
C THR A 106 -23.05 -4.91 -6.29
N LEU A 107 -21.94 -5.26 -6.94
CA LEU A 107 -21.29 -4.44 -7.99
C LEU A 107 -21.99 -4.57 -9.36
#